data_AF-A0A1L5L572-F1
#
_entry.id   AF-A0A1L5L572-F1
#
_cell.length_a   1.000
_cell.length_b   1.000
_cell.length_c   1.000
_cell.angle_alpha   90.00
_cell.angle_beta   90.00
_cell.angle_gamma   90.00
#
_symmetry.space_group_name_H-M   'P 1'
#
loop_
_entity.id
_entity.type
_entity.pdbx_description
1 polymer ?
#
loop_
_entity_poly.entity_id
_entity_poly.type
_entity_poly.pdbx_seq_one_letter_code
_entity_poly.pdbx_strand_id
1 'polypeptide(L)' 'NELVSRYEAAKTQYDKTCEAIQYRKARSRQMDSFIKELRNQDLIKEFDARLWGSLVDFITVYSKDDIRVTFKDGTKIRA' A
#
# COMPACT_ATOMS: atom_id res chain seq x y z
N ASN A 1 35.78 -17.80 26.80
CA ASN A 1 34.43 -17.49 26.26
C ASN A 1 34.31 -16.18 25.48
N GLU A 2 35.31 -15.29 25.49
CA GLU A 2 35.23 -14.01 24.77
C GLU A 2 35.16 -14.16 23.23
N LEU A 3 35.95 -15.07 22.65
CA LEU A 3 35.93 -15.34 21.20
C LEU A 3 34.56 -15.83 20.71
N VAL A 4 33.92 -16.70 21.49
CA VAL A 4 32.58 -17.21 21.18
C VAL A 4 31.56 -16.07 21.20
N SER A 5 31.62 -15.19 22.20
CA SER A 5 30.71 -14.03 22.28
C SER A 5 30.88 -13.06 21.11
N ARG A 6 32.12 -12.78 20.68
CA ARG A 6 32.39 -11.93 19.50
C ARG A 6 31.88 -12.57 18.21
N TYR A 7 32.04 -13.88 18.06
CA TYR A 7 31.53 -14.62 16.91
C TYR A 7 29.99 -14.57 16.85
N GLU A 8 29.31 -14.87 17.96
CA GLU A 8 27.84 -14.84 18.01
C GLU A 8 27.27 -13.45 17.73
N ALA A 9 27.94 -12.40 18.22
CA ALA A 9 27.56 -11.02 17.91
C ALA A 9 27.70 -10.70 16.41
N ALA A 10 28.81 -11.09 15.80
CA ALA A 10 29.04 -10.89 14.37
C ALA A 10 28.03 -11.68 13.51
N LYS A 11 27.76 -12.93 13.88
CA LYS A 11 26.78 -13.79 13.22
C LYS A 11 25.38 -13.21 13.30
N THR A 12 24.96 -12.75 14.48
CA THR A 12 23.66 -12.11 14.68
C THR A 12 23.49 -10.88 13.78
N GLN A 13 24.54 -10.06 13.65
CA GLN A 13 24.49 -8.88 12.79
C GLN A 13 24.44 -9.24 11.30
N TYR A 14 25.16 -10.29 10.91
CA TYR A 14 25.14 -10.84 9.56
C TYR A 14 23.74 -11.35 9.21
N ASP A 15 23.15 -12.19 10.06
CA ASP A 15 21.83 -12.79 9.84
C ASP A 15 20.75 -11.70 9.70
N LYS A 16 20.74 -10.69 10.59
CA LYS A 16 19.85 -9.52 10.48
C LYS A 16 20.00 -8.77 9.16
N THR A 17 21.24 -8.63 8.69
CA THR A 17 21.50 -7.93 7.41
C THR A 17 20.99 -8.76 6.24
N CYS A 18 21.20 -10.07 6.26
CA CYS A 18 20.66 -11.00 5.27
C CYS A 18 19.13 -10.94 5.24
N GLU A 19 18.46 -11.00 6.39
CA GLU A 19 17.00 -10.87 6.49
C GLU A 19 16.50 -9.55 5.90
N ALA A 20 17.13 -8.43 6.25
CA ALA A 20 16.77 -7.12 5.70
C ALA A 20 16.92 -7.05 4.17
N ILE A 21 17.98 -7.67 3.62
CA ILE A 21 18.19 -7.76 2.17
C ILE A 21 17.08 -8.60 1.53
N GLN A 22 16.75 -9.76 2.10
CA GLN A 22 15.69 -10.62 1.56
C GLN A 22 14.33 -9.93 1.59
N TYR A 23 14.00 -9.25 2.69
CA TYR A 23 12.78 -8.46 2.81
C TYR A 23 12.70 -7.38 1.73
N ARG A 24 13.77 -6.61 1.52
CA ARG A 24 13.82 -5.57 0.47
C ARG A 24 13.64 -6.16 -0.93
N LYS A 25 14.29 -7.30 -1.23
CA LYS A 25 14.13 -8.00 -2.50
C LYS A 25 12.71 -8.53 -2.71
N ALA A 26 12.08 -9.07 -1.67
CA ALA A 26 10.69 -9.52 -1.74
C ALA A 26 9.74 -8.35 -2.00
N ARG A 27 9.91 -7.24 -1.26
CA ARG A 27 9.11 -6.03 -1.44
C ARG A 27 9.28 -5.41 -2.82
N SER A 28 10.51 -5.36 -3.35
CA SER A 28 10.77 -4.87 -4.72
C SER A 28 10.02 -5.71 -5.75
N ARG A 29 10.12 -7.04 -5.67
CA ARG A 29 9.43 -7.95 -6.59
C ARG A 29 7.91 -7.80 -6.52
N GLN A 30 7.35 -7.62 -5.32
CA GLN A 30 5.93 -7.35 -5.16
C GLN A 30 5.52 -6.04 -5.86
N MET A 31 6.32 -4.99 -5.72
CA MET A 31 6.08 -3.69 -6.36
C MET A 31 6.18 -3.79 -7.88
N ASP A 32 7.18 -4.51 -8.39
CA ASP A 32 7.39 -4.73 -9.82
C ASP A 32 6.20 -5.49 -10.44
N SER A 33 5.71 -6.53 -9.76
CA SER A 33 4.50 -7.26 -10.17
C SER A 33 3.27 -6.36 -10.20
N PHE A 34 3.06 -5.56 -9.15
CA PHE A 34 1.94 -4.62 -9.08
C PHE A 34 1.98 -3.57 -10.21
N ILE A 35 3.16 -2.99 -10.49
CA ILE A 35 3.33 -2.03 -11.60
C ILE A 35 3.06 -2.71 -12.95
N LYS A 36 3.49 -3.96 -13.12
CA LYS A 36 3.22 -4.73 -14.35
C LYS A 36 1.73 -4.97 -14.54
N GLU A 37 1.02 -5.35 -13.48
CA GLU A 37 -0.43 -5.52 -13.51
C GLU A 37 -1.14 -4.21 -13.85
N LEU A 38 -0.75 -3.10 -13.21
CA LEU A 38 -1.31 -1.77 -13.51
C LEU A 38 -1.11 -1.35 -14.97
N ARG A 39 0.07 -1.60 -15.54
CA ARG A 39 0.36 -1.27 -16.95
C ARG A 39 -0.44 -2.09 -17.95
N ASN A 40 -0.86 -3.30 -17.57
CA ASN A 40 -1.68 -4.17 -18.39
C ASN A 40 -3.18 -3.82 -18.30
N GLN A 41 -3.58 -2.98 -17.35
CA GLN A 41 -4.95 -2.47 -17.29
C GLN A 41 -5.08 -1.23 -18.18
N ASP A 42 -6.24 -1.09 -18.81
CA ASP A 42 -6.63 0.19 -19.39
C ASP A 42 -6.86 1.18 -18.25
N LEU A 43 -5.81 1.95 -17.94
CA LEU A 43 -5.88 3.00 -16.95
C LEU A 43 -7.03 3.93 -17.30
N ILE A 44 -7.79 4.32 -16.28
CA ILE A 44 -8.88 5.29 -16.40
C ILE A 44 -8.24 6.64 -16.76
N LYS A 45 -8.17 6.95 -18.05
CA LYS A 45 -7.53 8.18 -18.57
C LYS A 45 -8.39 9.42 -18.31
N GLU A 46 -9.68 9.22 -18.12
CA GLU A 46 -10.67 10.28 -17.91
C GLU A 46 -11.60 9.89 -16.77
N PHE A 47 -12.13 10.89 -16.08
CA PHE A 47 -13.10 10.66 -15.02
C PHE A 47 -14.36 10.00 -15.57
N ASP A 48 -14.67 8.79 -15.11
CA ASP A 48 -15.94 8.12 -15.39
C ASP A 48 -16.85 8.21 -14.15
N ALA A 49 -17.97 8.92 -14.28
CA ALA A 49 -18.92 9.14 -13.20
C ALA A 49 -19.59 7.84 -12.69
N ARG A 50 -19.78 6.84 -13.55
CA ARG A 50 -20.35 5.53 -13.17
C ARG A 50 -19.33 4.75 -12.35
N LEU A 51 -18.06 4.76 -12.77
CA LEU A 51 -16.99 4.13 -12.03
C LEU A 51 -16.79 4.82 -10.68
N TRP A 52 -16.76 6.15 -10.66
CA TRP A 52 -16.67 6.91 -9.42
C TRP A 52 -17.83 6.59 -8.48
N GLY A 53 -19.07 6.54 -9.00
CA GLY A 53 -20.25 6.13 -8.23
C GLY A 53 -20.15 4.70 -7.68
N SER A 54 -19.49 3.79 -8.41
CA SER A 54 -19.27 2.41 -7.94
C SER A 54 -18.29 2.29 -6.76
N LEU A 55 -17.44 3.30 -6.56
CA LEU A 55 -16.51 3.38 -5.43
C LEU A 55 -17.19 3.94 -4.17
N VAL A 56 -18.32 4.64 -4.32
CA VAL A 56 -19.09 5.18 -3.20
C VAL A 56 -19.75 4.04 -2.43
N ASP A 57 -19.68 4.10 -1.11
CA ASP A 57 -20.42 3.25 -0.18
C ASP A 57 -21.75 3.91 0.17
N PHE A 58 -21.69 5.10 0.77
CA PHE A 58 -22.88 5.91 1.08
C PHE A 58 -22.58 7.41 1.10
N ILE A 59 -23.65 8.19 1.01
CA ILE A 59 -23.62 9.65 1.13
C ILE A 59 -24.36 10.06 2.41
N THR A 60 -23.74 10.92 3.21
CA THR A 60 -24.37 11.54 4.39
C THR A 60 -24.61 13.01 4.11
N VAL A 61 -25.86 13.44 4.21
CA VAL A 61 -26.26 14.84 4.03
C VAL A 61 -26.59 15.42 5.40
N TYR A 62 -25.78 16.38 5.86
CA TYR A 62 -26.00 17.10 7.12
C TYR A 62 -26.77 18.40 6.89
N SER A 63 -26.47 19.11 5.80
CA SER A 63 -27.17 20.31 5.36
C SER A 63 -26.99 20.51 3.85
N LYS A 64 -27.59 21.56 3.29
CA LYS A 64 -27.44 21.91 1.86
C LYS A 64 -25.97 22.08 1.44
N ASP A 65 -25.12 22.55 2.35
CA ASP A 65 -23.70 22.87 2.11
C ASP A 65 -22.73 21.95 2.91
N ASP A 66 -23.23 20.83 3.46
CA ASP A 66 -22.41 19.78 4.09
C ASP A 66 -22.91 18.41 3.64
N ILE A 67 -22.36 17.97 2.51
CA ILE A 67 -22.54 16.64 1.94
C ILE A 67 -21.21 15.90 2.06
N ARG A 68 -21.24 14.71 2.65
CA ARG A 68 -20.07 13.85 2.81
C ARG A 68 -20.27 12.56 2.04
N VAL A 69 -19.28 12.22 1.22
CA VAL A 69 -19.24 10.96 0.47
C VAL A 69 -18.26 10.04 1.18
N THR A 70 -18.72 8.84 1.54
CA THR A 70 -17.87 7.77 2.09
C THR A 70 -17.67 6.73 1.00
N PHE A 71 -16.41 6.41 0.72
CA PHE A 71 -16.02 5.39 -0.25
C PHE A 71 -15.87 4.02 0.45
N LYS A 72 -15.92 2.94 -0.33
CA LYS A 72 -15.81 1.56 0.16
C LYS A 72 -14.48 1.24 0.85
N ASP A 73 -13.43 2.02 0.57
CA ASP A 73 -12.12 1.93 1.22
C ASP A 73 -12.07 2.69 2.57
N GLY A 74 -13.16 3.37 2.95
CA GLY A 74 -13.27 4.19 4.15
C GLY A 74 -12.85 5.65 3.98
N THR A 75 -12.35 6.04 2.80
CA THR A 75 -12.02 7.43 2.48
C THR A 75 -13.28 8.29 2.55
N LYS A 76 -13.15 9.51 3.08
CA LYS A 76 -14.25 10.47 3.21
C LYS A 76 -13.87 11.79 2.56
N ILE A 77 -14.74 12.30 1.69
CA ILE A 77 -14.59 13.62 1.09
C ILE A 77 -15.82 14.48 1.39
N ARG A 78 -15.61 15.80 1.44
CA ARG A 78 -16.66 16.80 1.58
C ARG A 78 -16.85 17.48 0.22
N ALA A 79 -18.10 17.62 -0.21
CA ALA A 79 -18.47 18.41 -1.38
C ALA A 79 -18.55 19.90 -1.04
#